data_AF-A0A382MD47-F1
#
_entry.id   AF-A0A382MD47-F1
#
_cell.length_a   1.000
_cell.length_b   1.000
_cell.length_c   1.000
_cell.angle_alpha   90.00
_cell.angle_beta   90.00
_cell.angle_gamma   90.00
#
_symmetry.space_group_name_H-M   'P 1'
#
loop_
_entity.id
_entity.type
_entity.pdbx_description
1 polymer ?
#
loop_
_entity_poly.entity_id
_entity_poly.type
_entity_poly.pdbx_seq_one_letter_code
_entity_poly.pdbx_strand_id
1 'polypeptide(L)'
;ERKEAFSIASLTALLFSINPVNSETVNYISARAVGMSSFFYLAALLSFLLGSFRKQKPTPRFLLYLLSLVCFLASILSKETALTFPLALLLYDVCFMRKEYWISLKNRLLFFYLPLLLCSAFAALKVISMKNMIVDWWQRIDFEYGLKQIQIIGHGARLILLPIGLTFDYDFPNTFFTTNTLLITTFLFALGIILTIALYFPKRLTLVSFCFFWFLITLATTNSILPRADLLSERNLYLPSFGILFLLAITIHRLVLANHNQLVVKKIGAYCLIIFFILQIILLHERNLLYRSNILLWEDTLQKAPGKLRALHNLSHFYMAEKNYAKAFTTLHALTKSKASPHYISYAHSNLGSIYLQLGDYLKAENEFKSGIRAKSSLPTNHFNLG
;
A
#
# COMPACT_ATOMS: atom_id res chain seq x y z
N GLU A 1 -26.04 20.27 6.65
CA GLU A 1 -25.37 19.29 7.53
C GLU A 1 -25.63 17.82 7.18
N ARG A 2 -26.78 17.20 7.51
CA ARG A 2 -26.96 15.73 7.31
C ARG A 2 -26.88 15.27 5.84
N LYS A 3 -27.48 16.03 4.91
CA LYS A 3 -27.41 15.73 3.46
C LYS A 3 -26.00 15.87 2.89
N GLU A 4 -25.23 16.85 3.36
CA GLU A 4 -23.84 17.08 2.92
C GLU A 4 -22.93 15.96 3.43
N ALA A 5 -23.05 15.60 4.71
CA ALA A 5 -22.29 14.50 5.30
C ALA A 5 -22.56 13.17 4.56
N PHE A 6 -23.83 12.88 4.24
CA PHE A 6 -24.19 11.70 3.45
C PHE A 6 -23.57 11.74 2.05
N SER A 7 -23.64 12.89 1.35
CA SER A 7 -23.05 13.03 0.01
C SER A 7 -21.53 12.80 0.03
N ILE A 8 -20.82 13.40 0.98
CA ILE A 8 -19.36 13.24 1.11
C ILE A 8 -19.01 11.78 1.46
N ALA A 9 -19.73 11.15 2.38
CA ALA A 9 -19.49 9.77 2.77
C ALA A 9 -19.72 8.82 1.58
N SER A 10 -20.82 8.97 0.84
CA SER A 10 -21.12 8.16 -0.34
C SER A 10 -20.10 8.35 -1.45
N LEU A 11 -19.68 9.60 -1.73
CA LEU A 11 -18.61 9.87 -2.71
C LEU A 11 -17.28 9.24 -2.29
N THR A 12 -16.90 9.35 -1.02
CA THR A 12 -15.66 8.76 -0.50
C THR A 12 -15.69 7.25 -0.64
N ALA A 13 -16.80 6.61 -0.26
CA ALA A 13 -16.98 5.17 -0.39
C ALA A 13 -16.94 4.70 -1.85
N LEU A 14 -17.60 5.41 -2.76
CA LEU A 14 -17.57 5.14 -4.20
C LEU A 14 -16.15 5.25 -4.76
N LEU A 15 -15.47 6.38 -4.51
CA LEU A 15 -14.10 6.62 -4.95
C LEU A 15 -13.14 5.55 -4.43
N PHE A 16 -13.28 5.15 -3.16
CA PHE A 16 -12.48 4.09 -2.57
C PHE A 16 -12.75 2.71 -3.20
N SER A 17 -14.02 2.38 -3.42
CA SER A 17 -14.43 1.06 -3.91
C SER A 17 -14.01 0.81 -5.35
N ILE A 18 -14.03 1.85 -6.20
CA ILE A 18 -13.69 1.70 -7.62
C ILE A 18 -12.22 1.97 -7.93
N ASN A 19 -11.42 2.39 -6.95
CA ASN A 19 -10.04 2.80 -7.22
C ASN A 19 -9.19 1.58 -7.63
N PRO A 20 -8.64 1.52 -8.86
CA PRO A 20 -7.81 0.41 -9.32
C PRO A 20 -6.59 0.15 -8.43
N VAL A 21 -6.07 1.14 -7.69
CA VAL A 21 -4.95 0.95 -6.74
C VAL A 21 -5.28 -0.05 -5.63
N ASN A 22 -6.57 -0.21 -5.30
CA ASN A 22 -7.02 -1.11 -4.25
C ASN A 22 -7.12 -2.57 -4.74
N SER A 23 -6.97 -2.81 -6.05
CA SER A 23 -7.10 -4.14 -6.66
C SER A 23 -6.11 -5.16 -6.10
N GLU A 24 -4.85 -4.79 -5.83
CA GLU A 24 -3.86 -5.72 -5.26
C GLU A 24 -4.34 -6.25 -3.89
N THR A 25 -4.89 -5.38 -3.03
CA THR A 25 -5.36 -5.79 -1.70
C THR A 25 -6.53 -6.78 -1.76
N VAL A 26 -7.38 -6.64 -2.78
CA VAL A 26 -8.60 -7.44 -2.92
C VAL A 26 -8.33 -8.75 -3.67
N ASN A 27 -7.56 -8.71 -4.76
CA ASN A 27 -7.36 -9.86 -5.63
C ASN A 27 -6.17 -10.74 -5.21
N TYR A 28 -5.12 -10.16 -4.63
CA TYR A 28 -3.93 -10.93 -4.28
C TYR A 28 -4.09 -11.58 -2.90
N ILE A 29 -4.13 -12.92 -2.86
CA ILE A 29 -4.39 -13.70 -1.63
C ILE A 29 -3.42 -13.33 -0.51
N SER A 30 -2.13 -13.13 -0.80
CA SER A 30 -1.14 -12.74 0.21
C SER A 30 -1.38 -11.34 0.79
N ALA A 31 -2.15 -10.48 0.09
CA ALA A 31 -2.55 -9.16 0.55
C ALA A 31 -3.87 -9.15 1.36
N ARG A 32 -4.56 -10.29 1.54
CA ARG A 32 -5.82 -10.38 2.32
C ARG A 32 -5.70 -9.78 3.72
N ALA A 33 -4.53 -9.94 4.34
CA ALA A 33 -4.21 -9.43 5.66
C ALA A 33 -4.36 -7.89 5.73
N VAL A 34 -4.05 -7.19 4.63
CA VAL A 34 -4.17 -5.73 4.56
C VAL A 34 -5.62 -5.28 4.57
N GLY A 35 -6.48 -5.95 3.79
CA GLY A 35 -7.92 -5.65 3.73
C GLY A 35 -8.58 -5.89 5.10
N MET A 36 -8.28 -7.03 5.72
CA MET A 36 -8.80 -7.39 7.04
C MET A 36 -8.33 -6.42 8.13
N SER A 37 -7.05 -6.06 8.13
CA SER A 37 -6.49 -5.07 9.05
C SER A 37 -7.18 -3.71 8.90
N SER A 38 -7.37 -3.24 7.66
CA SER A 38 -8.05 -1.97 7.34
C SER A 38 -9.51 -1.95 7.80
N PHE A 39 -10.24 -3.04 7.59
CA PHE A 39 -11.63 -3.16 8.05
C PHE A 39 -11.72 -3.00 9.58
N PHE A 40 -10.93 -3.76 10.32
CA PHE A 40 -10.92 -3.68 11.78
C PHE A 40 -10.38 -2.34 12.30
N TYR A 41 -9.43 -1.72 11.61
CA TYR A 41 -8.91 -0.40 11.92
C TYR A 41 -10.01 0.68 11.86
N LEU A 42 -10.77 0.70 10.77
CA LEU A 42 -11.87 1.66 10.58
C LEU A 42 -13.06 1.36 11.52
N ALA A 43 -13.36 0.08 11.78
CA ALA A 43 -14.37 -0.32 12.76
C ALA A 43 -13.99 0.10 14.19
N ALA A 44 -12.71 -0.02 14.54
CA ALA A 44 -12.17 0.46 15.82
C ALA A 44 -12.32 1.98 15.95
N LEU A 45 -11.97 2.73 14.90
CA LEU A 45 -12.14 4.18 14.86
C LEU A 45 -13.62 4.56 15.02
N LEU A 46 -14.51 3.97 14.22
CA LEU A 46 -15.95 4.25 14.27
C LEU A 46 -16.53 3.99 15.66
N SER A 47 -16.20 2.84 16.27
CA SER A 47 -16.68 2.48 17.61
C SER A 47 -16.20 3.47 18.67
N PHE A 48 -14.94 3.90 18.60
CA PHE A 48 -14.41 4.94 19.48
C PHE A 48 -15.15 6.27 19.33
N LEU A 49 -15.42 6.70 18.09
CA LEU A 49 -16.12 7.96 17.82
C LEU A 49 -17.55 7.92 18.36
N LEU A 50 -18.28 6.83 18.10
CA LEU A 50 -19.64 6.65 18.61
C LEU A 50 -19.68 6.64 20.14
N GLY A 51 -18.72 5.98 20.80
CA GLY A 51 -18.63 5.94 22.27
C GLY A 51 -18.28 7.30 22.89
N SER A 52 -17.55 8.13 22.16
CA SER A 52 -17.04 9.41 22.64
C SER A 52 -18.04 10.57 22.59
N PHE A 53 -19.22 10.37 22.01
CA PHE A 53 -20.28 11.37 22.05
C PHE A 53 -20.72 11.63 23.50
N ARG A 54 -20.86 12.91 23.87
CA ARG A 54 -21.22 13.34 25.23
C ARG A 54 -22.60 12.83 25.65
N LYS A 55 -23.56 12.82 24.71
CA LYS A 55 -24.93 12.34 24.92
C LYS A 55 -25.01 10.81 25.15
N GLN A 56 -23.93 10.07 24.89
CA GLN A 56 -23.93 8.63 25.05
C GLN A 56 -24.03 8.23 26.53
N LYS A 57 -24.90 7.25 26.83
CA LYS A 57 -25.02 6.68 28.18
C LYS A 57 -23.74 5.91 28.57
N PRO A 58 -23.44 5.74 29.88
CA PRO A 58 -22.20 5.10 30.34
C PRO A 58 -22.01 3.65 29.84
N THR A 59 -23.04 2.80 29.93
CA THR A 59 -22.97 1.39 29.53
C THR A 59 -22.67 1.20 28.04
N PRO A 60 -23.43 1.80 27.09
CA PRO A 60 -23.10 1.66 25.68
C PRO A 60 -21.78 2.34 25.29
N ARG A 61 -21.36 3.41 26.01
CA ARG A 61 -20.02 3.98 25.83
C ARG A 61 -18.92 2.95 26.15
N PHE A 62 -19.05 2.28 27.30
CA PHE A 62 -18.08 1.25 27.70
C PHE A 62 -18.03 0.12 26.66
N LEU A 63 -19.18 -0.39 26.21
CA LEU A 63 -19.24 -1.41 25.17
C LEU A 63 -18.60 -0.97 23.85
N LEU A 64 -18.80 0.29 23.44
CA LEU A 64 -18.20 0.84 22.23
C LEU A 64 -16.68 1.02 22.34
N TYR A 65 -16.18 1.41 23.52
CA TYR A 65 -14.74 1.46 23.79
C TYR A 65 -14.12 0.06 23.82
N LEU A 66 -14.78 -0.91 24.45
CA LEU A 66 -14.35 -2.31 24.43
C LEU A 66 -14.33 -2.86 23.00
N LEU A 67 -15.38 -2.63 22.21
CA LEU A 67 -15.44 -3.03 20.80
C LEU A 67 -14.30 -2.38 20.00
N SER A 68 -14.01 -1.10 20.25
CA SER A 68 -12.89 -0.42 19.60
C SER A 68 -11.55 -1.08 19.92
N LEU A 69 -11.30 -1.45 21.18
CA LEU A 69 -10.08 -2.17 21.59
C LEU A 69 -9.99 -3.57 20.97
N VAL A 70 -11.09 -4.32 20.95
CA VAL A 70 -11.15 -5.67 20.34
C VAL A 70 -10.88 -5.58 18.83
N CYS A 71 -11.51 -4.63 18.14
CA CYS A 71 -11.25 -4.40 16.71
C CYS A 71 -9.79 -3.96 16.49
N PHE A 72 -9.24 -3.08 17.32
CA PHE A 72 -7.84 -2.68 17.20
C PHE A 72 -6.88 -3.88 17.36
N LEU A 73 -7.11 -4.75 18.35
CA LEU A 73 -6.33 -5.98 18.51
C LEU A 73 -6.44 -6.90 17.30
N ALA A 74 -7.65 -7.11 16.78
CA ALA A 74 -7.86 -7.87 15.55
C ALA A 74 -7.15 -7.24 14.34
N SER A 75 -7.09 -5.91 14.26
CA SER A 75 -6.39 -5.18 13.21
C SER A 75 -4.87 -5.40 13.26
N ILE A 76 -4.27 -5.34 14.46
CA ILE A 76 -2.83 -5.61 14.65
C ILE A 76 -2.50 -7.08 14.39
N LEU A 77 -3.32 -8.01 14.88
CA LEU A 77 -3.11 -9.44 14.64
C LEU A 77 -3.26 -9.80 13.16
N SER A 78 -4.00 -9.01 12.39
CA SER A 78 -4.08 -9.15 10.94
C SER A 78 -2.84 -8.60 10.24
N LYS A 79 -2.36 -7.41 10.63
CA LYS A 79 -1.18 -6.76 10.05
C LYS A 79 -0.56 -5.73 10.99
N GLU A 80 0.76 -5.72 11.06
CA GLU A 80 1.57 -4.82 11.87
C GLU A 80 1.38 -3.33 11.54
N THR A 81 0.90 -3.02 10.33
CA THR A 81 0.61 -1.65 9.89
C THR A 81 -0.43 -0.94 10.76
N ALA A 82 -1.28 -1.71 11.47
CA ALA A 82 -2.27 -1.19 12.39
C ALA A 82 -1.67 -0.55 13.67
N LEU A 83 -0.38 -0.72 13.95
CA LEU A 83 0.31 -0.03 15.05
C LEU A 83 0.22 1.50 14.97
N THR A 84 -0.15 2.04 13.80
CA THR A 84 -0.39 3.47 13.54
C THR A 84 -1.71 3.99 14.13
N PHE A 85 -2.61 3.11 14.58
CA PHE A 85 -3.96 3.46 15.06
C PHE A 85 -3.97 4.48 16.21
N PRO A 86 -3.13 4.37 17.27
CA PRO A 86 -3.12 5.37 18.33
C PRO A 86 -2.80 6.78 17.82
N LEU A 87 -1.89 6.89 16.84
CA LEU A 87 -1.53 8.18 16.23
C LEU A 87 -2.67 8.73 15.37
N ALA A 88 -3.36 7.89 14.58
CA ALA A 88 -4.50 8.33 13.80
C ALA A 88 -5.69 8.77 14.67
N LEU A 89 -5.86 8.14 15.83
CA LEU A 89 -6.91 8.48 16.78
C LEU A 89 -6.61 9.80 17.50
N LEU A 90 -5.35 10.02 17.90
CA LEU A 90 -4.87 11.31 18.39
C LEU A 90 -5.04 12.42 17.34
N LEU A 91 -4.71 12.14 16.08
CA LEU A 91 -4.91 13.07 14.96
C LEU A 91 -6.40 13.47 14.85
N TYR A 92 -7.32 12.51 14.89
CA TYR A 92 -8.75 12.79 14.85
C TYR A 92 -9.20 13.64 16.06
N ASP A 93 -8.74 13.30 17.26
CA ASP A 93 -9.07 14.01 18.50
C ASP A 93 -8.64 15.48 18.43
N VAL A 94 -7.38 15.72 18.07
CA VAL A 94 -6.79 17.06 17.92
C VAL A 94 -7.53 17.87 16.85
N CYS A 95 -7.94 17.24 15.74
CA CYS A 95 -8.62 17.91 14.64
C CYS A 95 -10.11 18.22 14.93
N PHE A 96 -10.85 17.30 15.55
CA PHE A 96 -12.32 17.36 15.55
C PHE A 96 -12.99 17.31 16.93
N MET A 97 -12.30 16.84 17.99
CA MET A 97 -12.91 16.53 19.29
C MET A 97 -12.81 17.65 20.34
N ARG A 98 -12.61 18.90 19.93
CA ARG A 98 -12.47 20.08 20.82
C ARG A 98 -13.80 20.74 21.24
N LYS A 99 -14.95 20.23 20.80
CA LYS A 99 -16.28 20.85 21.01
C LYS A 99 -17.07 20.20 22.15
N GLU A 100 -18.07 20.92 22.67
CA GLU A 100 -19.00 20.46 23.73
C GLU A 100 -19.80 19.18 23.42
N TYR A 101 -19.81 18.74 22.16
CA TYR A 101 -20.43 17.50 21.70
C TYR A 101 -19.70 16.23 22.15
N TRP A 102 -18.44 16.36 22.53
CA TRP A 102 -17.57 15.26 22.92
C TRP A 102 -17.41 15.19 24.43
N ILE A 103 -17.15 14.00 24.98
CA ILE A 103 -16.79 13.87 26.40
C ILE A 103 -15.47 14.60 26.71
N SER A 104 -15.14 14.87 27.97
CA SER A 104 -13.88 15.55 28.31
C SER A 104 -12.65 14.72 27.89
N LEU A 105 -11.56 15.40 27.53
CA LEU A 105 -10.29 14.74 27.20
C LEU A 105 -9.79 13.87 28.35
N LYS A 106 -9.94 14.32 29.61
CA LYS A 106 -9.59 13.54 30.81
C LYS A 106 -10.30 12.18 30.85
N ASN A 107 -11.58 12.12 30.51
CA ASN A 107 -12.33 10.88 30.48
C ASN A 107 -11.87 9.97 29.33
N ARG A 108 -11.59 10.54 28.15
CA ARG A 108 -11.02 9.75 27.03
C ARG A 108 -9.64 9.19 27.38
N LEU A 109 -8.80 9.98 28.04
CA LEU A 109 -7.46 9.58 28.46
C LEU A 109 -7.52 8.38 29.41
N LEU A 110 -8.35 8.48 30.46
CA LEU A 110 -8.45 7.44 31.48
C LEU A 110 -9.13 6.17 30.96
N PHE A 111 -10.26 6.30 30.28
CA PHE A 111 -11.11 5.15 29.94
C PHE A 111 -10.83 4.55 28.56
N PHE A 112 -10.00 5.19 27.72
CA PHE A 112 -9.71 4.68 26.40
C PHE A 112 -8.22 4.73 26.03
N TYR A 113 -7.57 5.90 26.08
CA TYR A 113 -6.17 6.01 25.64
C TYR A 113 -5.22 5.20 26.54
N LEU A 114 -5.45 5.16 27.86
CA LEU A 114 -4.63 4.35 28.76
C LEU A 114 -4.77 2.84 28.44
N PRO A 115 -6.00 2.25 28.37
CA PRO A 115 -6.17 0.88 27.86
C PRO A 115 -5.57 0.65 26.47
N LEU A 116 -5.72 1.61 25.54
CA LEU A 116 -5.18 1.52 24.18
C LEU A 116 -3.66 1.45 24.18
N LEU A 117 -2.99 2.29 24.97
CA LEU A 117 -1.54 2.31 25.12
C LEU A 117 -1.04 1.00 25.72
N LEU A 118 -1.70 0.48 26.76
CA LEU A 118 -1.38 -0.83 27.34
C LEU A 118 -1.54 -1.97 26.34
N CYS A 119 -2.65 -2.01 25.59
CA CYS A 119 -2.86 -2.99 24.52
C CYS A 119 -1.78 -2.86 23.42
N SER A 120 -1.43 -1.63 23.02
CA SER A 120 -0.40 -1.40 22.00
C SER A 120 0.98 -1.83 22.47
N ALA A 121 1.34 -1.56 23.73
CA ALA A 121 2.61 -1.99 24.33
C ALA A 121 2.67 -3.51 24.43
N PHE A 122 1.60 -4.16 24.87
CA PHE A 122 1.52 -5.61 24.93
C PHE A 122 1.62 -6.27 23.55
N ALA A 123 0.88 -5.73 22.57
CA ALA A 123 0.94 -6.21 21.19
C ALA A 123 2.34 -6.00 20.60
N ALA A 124 2.96 -4.84 20.81
CA ALA A 124 4.33 -4.57 20.41
C ALA A 124 5.30 -5.58 21.04
N LEU A 125 5.21 -5.87 22.34
CA LEU A 125 6.07 -6.85 23.00
C LEU A 125 5.90 -8.28 22.48
N LYS A 126 4.69 -8.66 22.03
CA LYS A 126 4.42 -9.99 21.47
C LYS A 126 4.82 -10.13 20.01
N VAL A 127 4.58 -9.10 19.20
CA VAL A 127 5.02 -9.03 17.80
C VAL A 127 6.54 -8.88 17.72
N ILE A 128 7.11 -8.10 18.62
CA ILE A 128 8.56 -7.91 18.82
C ILE A 128 9.04 -8.94 19.84
N SER A 129 8.74 -10.21 19.58
CA SER A 129 9.44 -11.31 20.26
C SER A 129 10.89 -11.31 19.77
N MET A 130 11.72 -10.45 20.36
CA MET A 130 13.18 -10.50 20.50
C MET A 130 13.76 -9.09 20.66
N LYS A 131 14.47 -8.88 21.78
CA LYS A 131 15.39 -7.75 22.02
C LYS A 131 16.36 -7.51 20.84
N ASN A 132 16.69 -8.57 20.09
CA ASN A 132 17.59 -8.54 18.94
C ASN A 132 16.99 -7.79 17.74
N MET A 133 15.66 -7.73 17.59
CA MET A 133 15.03 -7.07 16.44
C MET A 133 15.07 -5.54 16.56
N ILE A 134 14.95 -4.98 17.76
CA ILE A 134 15.06 -3.52 17.97
C ILE A 134 16.47 -3.03 17.65
N VAL A 135 17.50 -3.80 18.04
CA VAL A 135 18.90 -3.50 17.75
C VAL A 135 19.16 -3.58 16.23
N ASP A 136 18.63 -4.61 15.57
CA ASP A 136 18.70 -4.77 14.10
C ASP A 136 17.97 -3.63 13.37
N TRP A 137 16.82 -3.17 13.88
CA TRP A 137 16.10 -2.02 13.31
C TRP A 137 16.91 -0.73 13.41
N TRP A 138 17.55 -0.48 14.55
CA TRP A 138 18.40 0.70 14.73
C TRP A 138 19.58 0.69 13.76
N GLN A 139 20.22 -0.46 13.57
CA GLN A 139 21.33 -0.63 12.64
C GLN A 139 20.93 -0.49 11.16
N ARG A 140 19.65 -0.68 10.85
CA ARG A 140 19.10 -0.58 9.49
C ARG A 140 18.60 0.82 9.12
N ILE A 141 18.58 1.78 10.04
CA ILE A 141 18.12 3.14 9.72
C ILE A 141 19.03 3.74 8.64
N ASP A 142 18.42 4.15 7.52
CA ASP A 142 19.12 4.76 6.40
C ASP A 142 18.42 6.07 6.00
N PHE A 143 19.12 7.19 6.22
CA PHE A 143 18.61 8.52 5.90
C PHE A 143 18.55 8.79 4.40
N GLU A 144 19.49 8.23 3.61
CA GLU A 144 19.47 8.36 2.15
C GLU A 144 18.26 7.60 1.57
N TYR A 145 17.99 6.41 2.11
CA TYR A 145 16.76 5.68 1.82
C TYR A 145 15.51 6.48 2.19
N GLY A 146 15.52 7.13 3.37
CA GLY A 146 14.45 8.03 3.80
C GLY A 146 14.16 9.15 2.80
N LEU A 147 15.19 9.78 2.24
CA LEU A 147 15.04 10.82 1.21
C LEU A 147 14.45 10.25 -0.09
N LYS A 148 14.89 9.05 -0.50
CA LYS A 148 14.30 8.34 -1.65
C LYS A 148 12.82 8.02 -1.41
N GLN A 149 12.45 7.63 -0.20
CA GLN A 149 11.07 7.31 0.17
C GLN A 149 10.11 8.50 0.05
N ILE A 150 10.55 9.75 0.20
CA ILE A 150 9.69 10.92 -0.02
C ILE A 150 9.16 10.92 -1.46
N GLN A 151 10.01 10.57 -2.44
CA GLN A 151 9.61 10.47 -3.83
C GLN A 151 8.63 9.33 -4.06
N ILE A 152 8.86 8.20 -3.39
CA ILE A 152 8.00 7.01 -3.45
C ILE A 152 6.62 7.30 -2.87
N ILE A 153 6.54 8.02 -1.75
CA ILE A 153 5.29 8.47 -1.13
C ILE A 153 4.53 9.38 -2.08
N GLY A 154 5.22 10.33 -2.73
CA GLY A 154 4.63 11.18 -3.77
C GLY A 154 4.11 10.37 -4.96
N HIS A 155 4.84 9.35 -5.40
CA HIS A 155 4.39 8.42 -6.43
C HIS A 155 3.14 7.64 -5.98
N GLY A 156 3.09 7.16 -4.74
CA GLY A 156 1.92 6.50 -4.18
C GLY A 156 0.68 7.40 -4.15
N ALA A 157 0.84 8.68 -3.77
CA ALA A 157 -0.23 9.67 -3.81
C ALA A 157 -0.73 9.92 -5.25
N ARG A 158 0.20 9.99 -6.23
CA ARG A 158 -0.14 10.06 -7.65
C ARG A 158 -0.97 8.85 -8.07
N LEU A 159 -0.57 7.63 -7.72
CA LEU A 159 -1.30 6.42 -8.11
C LEU A 159 -2.71 6.36 -7.52
N ILE A 160 -2.94 6.89 -6.32
CA ILE A 160 -4.28 6.96 -5.72
C ILE A 160 -5.20 7.91 -6.51
N LEU A 161 -4.68 9.05 -6.97
CA LEU A 161 -5.47 10.03 -7.73
C LEU A 161 -5.60 9.67 -9.22
N LEU A 162 -4.52 9.15 -9.79
CA LEU A 162 -4.34 8.81 -11.20
C LEU A 162 -3.72 7.41 -11.28
N PRO A 163 -4.54 6.35 -11.21
CA PRO A 163 -4.12 4.95 -11.14
C PRO A 163 -3.68 4.41 -12.51
N ILE A 164 -2.74 5.12 -13.14
CA ILE A 164 -2.17 4.82 -14.44
C ILE A 164 -0.74 4.31 -14.25
N GLY A 165 -0.40 3.20 -14.91
CA GLY A 165 0.91 2.55 -14.74
C GLY A 165 1.02 1.73 -13.45
N LEU A 166 -0.11 1.20 -12.96
CA LEU A 166 -0.12 0.19 -11.91
C LEU A 166 0.65 -1.06 -12.35
N THR A 167 1.50 -1.59 -11.47
CA THR A 167 2.34 -2.78 -11.72
C THR A 167 2.43 -3.62 -10.46
N PHE A 168 2.53 -4.94 -10.59
CA PHE A 168 2.58 -5.82 -9.43
C PHE A 168 3.91 -5.69 -8.66
N ASP A 169 5.00 -5.44 -9.37
CA ASP A 169 6.34 -5.22 -8.80
C ASP A 169 6.98 -3.99 -9.45
N TYR A 170 7.14 -2.92 -8.67
CA TYR A 170 7.66 -1.64 -9.14
C TYR A 170 9.18 -1.64 -9.23
N ASP A 171 9.71 -1.23 -10.38
CA ASP A 171 11.12 -0.88 -10.53
C ASP A 171 11.33 0.62 -10.39
N PHE A 172 12.30 1.00 -9.56
CA PHE A 172 12.71 2.39 -9.36
C PHE A 172 14.19 2.51 -9.71
N PRO A 173 14.53 2.68 -11.01
CA PRO A 173 15.91 2.86 -11.43
C PRO A 173 16.49 4.13 -10.83
N ASN A 174 17.82 4.24 -10.72
CA ASN A 174 18.48 5.42 -10.17
C ASN A 174 18.08 6.74 -10.87
N THR A 175 17.72 6.66 -12.16
CA THR A 175 17.18 7.79 -12.93
C THR A 175 15.88 8.35 -12.35
N PHE A 176 15.02 7.51 -11.78
CA PHE A 176 13.81 7.94 -11.10
C PHE A 176 14.10 8.95 -9.98
N PHE A 177 15.20 8.72 -9.26
CA PHE A 177 15.60 9.55 -8.12
C PHE A 177 16.34 10.83 -8.51
N THR A 178 16.96 10.88 -9.69
CA THR A 178 17.70 12.05 -10.18
C THR A 178 16.85 13.01 -10.99
N THR A 179 15.83 12.54 -11.72
CA THR A 179 15.01 13.38 -12.61
C THR A 179 13.89 14.16 -11.89
N ASN A 180 13.59 13.85 -10.62
CA ASN A 180 12.42 14.40 -9.90
C ASN A 180 12.72 15.34 -8.72
N THR A 181 13.97 15.76 -8.50
CA THR A 181 14.42 16.60 -7.37
C THR A 181 13.59 17.88 -7.17
N LEU A 182 13.03 18.48 -8.24
CA LEU A 182 12.17 19.67 -8.17
C LEU A 182 10.73 19.41 -7.68
N LEU A 183 10.17 18.23 -7.93
CA LEU A 183 8.81 17.87 -7.49
C LEU A 183 8.76 17.50 -6.00
N ILE A 184 9.90 17.07 -5.45
CA ILE A 184 10.06 16.64 -4.06
C ILE A 184 10.27 17.85 -3.15
N THR A 185 11.06 18.83 -3.60
CA THR A 185 11.22 20.10 -2.88
C THR A 185 9.89 20.85 -2.83
N THR A 186 9.10 20.85 -3.91
CA THR A 186 7.75 21.47 -3.91
C THR A 186 6.75 20.71 -3.05
N PHE A 187 6.77 19.38 -3.00
CA PHE A 187 5.92 18.59 -2.10
C PHE A 187 6.30 18.77 -0.61
N LEU A 188 7.59 18.80 -0.27
CA LEU A 188 8.08 19.04 1.08
C LEU A 188 7.87 20.49 1.54
N PHE A 189 7.98 21.46 0.63
CA PHE A 189 7.70 22.87 0.91
C PHE A 189 6.19 23.11 1.07
N ALA A 190 5.34 22.47 0.25
CA ALA A 190 3.90 22.46 0.44
C ALA A 190 3.49 21.77 1.75
N LEU A 191 4.16 20.68 2.12
CA LEU A 191 4.01 19.99 3.40
C LEU A 191 4.36 20.89 4.59
N GLY A 192 5.51 21.58 4.53
CA GLY A 192 5.91 22.57 5.53
C GLY A 192 4.88 23.68 5.68
N ILE A 193 4.41 24.26 4.57
CA ILE A 193 3.39 25.31 4.56
C ILE A 193 2.05 24.83 5.12
N ILE A 194 1.60 23.62 4.77
CA ILE A 194 0.35 23.04 5.28
C ILE A 194 0.47 22.73 6.79
N LEU A 195 1.63 22.25 7.27
CA LEU A 195 1.94 22.04 8.68
C LEU A 195 1.86 23.32 9.51
N THR A 196 2.52 24.39 9.06
CA THR A 196 2.56 25.67 9.79
C THR A 196 1.19 26.36 9.79
N ILE A 197 0.43 26.23 8.70
CA ILE A 197 -0.90 26.84 8.58
C ILE A 197 -1.97 26.03 9.37
N ALA A 198 -1.83 24.71 9.45
CA ALA A 198 -2.68 23.82 10.26
C ALA A 198 -2.61 24.08 11.76
N LEU A 199 -1.42 24.46 12.25
CA LEU A 199 -1.18 24.75 13.66
C LEU A 199 -1.74 26.11 14.08
N TYR A 200 -1.98 27.03 13.14
CA TYR A 200 -2.32 28.41 13.48
C TYR A 200 -3.73 28.90 13.07
N PHE A 201 -4.43 28.39 12.03
CA PHE A 201 -5.72 28.99 11.57
C PHE A 201 -6.73 28.03 10.83
N PRO A 202 -7.95 28.46 10.40
CA PRO A 202 -9.33 27.96 10.68
C PRO A 202 -9.75 26.51 10.32
N LYS A 203 -10.99 26.12 10.72
CA LYS A 203 -11.69 24.82 10.50
C LYS A 203 -11.49 24.14 9.13
N ARG A 204 -11.25 24.90 8.05
CA ARG A 204 -11.01 24.36 6.70
C ARG A 204 -9.63 23.71 6.57
N LEU A 205 -8.61 24.28 7.22
CA LEU A 205 -7.24 23.76 7.21
C LEU A 205 -7.14 22.48 8.04
N THR A 206 -7.84 22.43 9.17
CA THR A 206 -7.90 21.24 10.03
C THR A 206 -8.29 19.95 9.29
N LEU A 207 -9.21 20.06 8.33
CA LEU A 207 -9.64 18.90 7.53
C LEU A 207 -8.59 18.48 6.51
N VAL A 208 -7.96 19.44 5.83
CA VAL A 208 -6.85 19.16 4.89
C VAL A 208 -5.70 18.50 5.64
N SER A 209 -5.36 19.02 6.82
CA SER A 209 -4.34 18.45 7.70
C SER A 209 -4.69 17.03 8.13
N PHE A 210 -5.94 16.78 8.53
CA PHE A 210 -6.38 15.44 8.87
C PHE A 210 -6.16 14.46 7.70
N CYS A 211 -6.63 14.79 6.50
CA CYS A 211 -6.47 13.93 5.33
C CYS A 211 -5.00 13.66 4.99
N PHE A 212 -4.18 14.70 5.10
CA PHE A 212 -2.77 14.63 4.81
C PHE A 212 -1.99 13.79 5.84
N PHE A 213 -2.16 14.07 7.14
CA PHE A 213 -1.51 13.27 8.19
C PHE A 213 -2.07 11.87 8.28
N TRP A 214 -3.34 11.66 7.96
CA TRP A 214 -3.88 10.30 7.84
C TRP A 214 -3.06 9.49 6.86
N PHE A 215 -2.84 10.05 5.66
CA PHE A 215 -2.05 9.40 4.61
C PHE A 215 -0.62 9.10 5.09
N LEU A 216 0.09 10.07 5.68
CA LEU A 216 1.45 9.85 6.17
C LEU A 216 1.52 8.85 7.33
N ILE A 217 0.67 9.01 8.35
CA ILE A 217 0.69 8.17 9.56
C ILE A 217 0.41 6.72 9.19
N THR A 218 -0.62 6.45 8.38
CA THR A 218 -0.99 5.09 8.02
C THR A 218 -0.01 4.43 7.05
N LEU A 219 0.77 5.22 6.31
CA LEU A 219 1.82 4.75 5.40
C LEU A 219 3.19 4.61 6.10
N ALA A 220 3.40 5.24 7.25
CA ALA A 220 4.69 5.32 7.95
C ALA A 220 5.28 3.95 8.34
N THR A 221 4.45 2.93 8.54
CA THR A 221 4.95 1.58 8.85
C THR A 221 5.56 0.89 7.63
N THR A 222 5.07 1.20 6.43
CA THR A 222 5.52 0.53 5.20
C THR A 222 6.52 1.34 4.40
N ASN A 223 6.47 2.66 4.48
CA ASN A 223 7.31 3.59 3.72
C ASN A 223 7.87 4.65 4.67
N SER A 224 9.00 4.30 5.30
CA SER A 224 9.74 5.16 6.23
C SER A 224 11.24 5.06 5.97
N ILE A 225 12.06 5.47 6.93
CA ILE A 225 13.53 5.44 6.87
C ILE A 225 14.14 4.04 6.99
N LEU A 226 13.30 3.01 7.10
CA LEU A 226 13.73 1.63 7.25
C LEU A 226 13.74 0.92 5.89
N PRO A 227 14.91 0.46 5.41
CA PRO A 227 15.04 -0.23 4.14
C PRO A 227 14.17 -1.48 4.06
N ARG A 228 13.40 -1.55 2.98
CA ARG A 228 12.60 -2.73 2.59
C ARG A 228 12.98 -3.16 1.18
N ALA A 229 12.86 -4.46 0.93
CA ALA A 229 13.15 -5.06 -0.37
C ALA A 229 12.30 -4.46 -1.50
N ASP A 230 11.01 -4.22 -1.24
CA ASP A 230 10.12 -3.53 -2.15
C ASP A 230 9.92 -2.09 -1.67
N LEU A 231 10.30 -1.12 -2.49
CA LEU A 231 10.16 0.31 -2.18
C LEU A 231 8.69 0.73 -2.10
N LEU A 232 7.85 0.18 -2.97
CA LEU A 232 6.41 0.41 -3.01
C LEU A 232 5.68 -0.90 -3.34
N SER A 233 4.52 -1.08 -2.72
CA SER A 233 3.53 -2.06 -3.16
C SER A 233 2.15 -1.39 -3.07
N GLU A 234 1.30 -1.60 -4.06
CA GLU A 234 -0.02 -0.94 -4.15
C GLU A 234 -0.88 -1.32 -2.95
N ARG A 235 -0.76 -2.56 -2.46
CA ARG A 235 -1.43 -3.03 -1.24
C ARG A 235 -1.15 -2.15 -0.02
N ASN A 236 0.02 -1.50 0.07
CA ASN A 236 0.32 -0.62 1.20
C ASN A 236 -0.46 0.69 1.15
N LEU A 237 -1.02 1.07 -0.01
CA LEU A 237 -1.79 2.29 -0.22
C LEU A 237 -3.27 2.14 0.15
N TYR A 238 -3.75 0.93 0.46
CA TYR A 238 -5.17 0.66 0.72
C TYR A 238 -5.76 1.53 1.85
N LEU A 239 -5.22 1.45 3.08
CA LEU A 239 -5.68 2.28 4.20
C LEU A 239 -5.30 3.78 4.05
N PRO A 240 -4.08 4.12 3.59
CA PRO A 240 -3.70 5.51 3.34
C PRO A 240 -4.58 6.23 2.31
N SER A 241 -5.08 5.51 1.30
CA SER A 241 -5.92 6.10 0.24
C SER A 241 -7.18 6.78 0.78
N PHE A 242 -7.71 6.35 1.93
CA PHE A 242 -8.86 6.99 2.57
C PHE A 242 -8.65 8.50 2.76
N GLY A 243 -7.47 8.93 3.24
CA GLY A 243 -7.20 10.34 3.49
C GLY A 243 -7.29 11.19 2.22
N ILE A 244 -6.64 10.73 1.15
CA ILE A 244 -6.60 11.43 -0.14
C ILE A 244 -7.99 11.43 -0.79
N LEU A 245 -8.67 10.27 -0.82
CA LEU A 245 -9.97 10.14 -1.46
C LEU A 245 -11.08 10.87 -0.70
N PHE A 246 -10.98 10.96 0.63
CA PHE A 246 -11.89 11.78 1.45
C PHE A 246 -11.71 13.27 1.15
N LEU A 247 -10.47 13.75 1.01
CA LEU A 247 -10.20 15.13 0.60
C LEU A 247 -10.76 15.44 -0.80
N LEU A 248 -10.58 14.49 -1.74
CA LEU A 248 -11.11 14.59 -3.09
C LEU A 248 -12.65 14.64 -3.09
N ALA A 249 -13.32 13.77 -2.34
CA ALA A 249 -14.78 13.74 -2.21
C ALA A 249 -15.34 15.06 -1.68
N ILE A 250 -14.69 15.67 -0.69
CA ILE A 250 -15.10 16.97 -0.14
C ILE A 250 -14.92 18.08 -1.18
N THR A 251 -13.82 18.05 -1.92
CA THR A 251 -13.52 19.01 -2.97
C THR A 251 -14.57 18.94 -4.08
N ILE A 252 -14.89 17.73 -4.54
CA ILE A 252 -15.95 17.47 -5.51
C ILE A 252 -17.31 17.97 -4.99
N HIS A 253 -17.68 17.60 -3.76
CA HIS A 253 -18.95 18.00 -3.19
C HIS A 253 -19.09 19.53 -3.13
N ARG A 254 -18.05 20.24 -2.68
CA ARG A 254 -18.09 21.70 -2.54
C ARG A 254 -18.12 22.42 -3.89
N LEU A 255 -17.29 22.00 -4.83
CA LEU A 255 -17.14 22.69 -6.13
C LEU A 255 -18.30 22.38 -7.07
N VAL A 256 -18.79 21.14 -7.09
CA VAL A 256 -19.76 20.66 -8.08
C VAL A 256 -21.18 20.58 -7.49
N LEU A 257 -21.35 20.00 -6.30
CA LEU A 257 -22.68 19.64 -5.79
C LEU A 257 -23.33 20.75 -4.95
N ALA A 258 -22.55 21.39 -4.07
CA ALA A 258 -23.04 22.39 -3.13
C ALA A 258 -23.07 23.82 -3.69
N ASN A 259 -22.43 24.09 -4.83
CA ASN A 259 -22.35 25.45 -5.39
C ASN A 259 -23.67 25.87 -6.06
N HIS A 260 -24.50 26.67 -5.38
CA HIS A 260 -25.88 26.97 -5.83
C HIS A 260 -25.99 27.95 -7.02
N ASN A 261 -24.97 28.77 -7.30
CA ASN A 261 -25.13 29.93 -8.19
C ASN A 261 -24.63 29.74 -9.64
N GLN A 262 -24.08 28.58 -10.02
CA GLN A 262 -23.49 28.39 -11.35
C GLN A 262 -23.91 27.06 -11.98
N LEU A 263 -25.05 27.06 -12.68
CA LEU A 263 -25.59 25.87 -13.37
C LEU A 263 -24.59 25.28 -14.38
N VAL A 264 -23.79 26.11 -15.05
CA VAL A 264 -22.75 25.69 -15.98
C VAL A 264 -21.67 24.86 -15.27
N VAL A 265 -21.19 25.31 -14.11
CA VAL A 265 -20.19 24.56 -13.32
C VAL A 265 -20.74 23.22 -12.85
N LYS A 266 -22.03 23.15 -12.47
CA LYS A 266 -22.67 21.87 -12.13
C LYS A 266 -22.71 20.92 -13.31
N LYS A 267 -23.10 21.39 -14.50
CA LYS A 267 -23.16 20.56 -15.71
C LYS A 267 -21.77 20.06 -16.11
N ILE A 268 -20.79 20.96 -16.24
CA ILE A 268 -19.41 20.60 -16.59
C ILE A 268 -18.84 19.65 -15.54
N GLY A 269 -18.97 19.99 -14.25
CA GLY A 269 -18.50 19.14 -13.16
C GLY A 269 -19.16 17.76 -13.15
N ALA A 270 -20.45 17.66 -13.45
CA ALA A 270 -21.14 16.38 -13.57
C ALA A 270 -20.60 15.55 -14.75
N TYR A 271 -20.39 16.15 -15.93
CA TYR A 271 -19.79 15.46 -17.08
C TYR A 271 -18.36 14.99 -16.76
N CYS A 272 -17.54 15.83 -16.17
CA CYS A 272 -16.18 15.46 -15.75
C CYS A 272 -16.19 14.30 -14.75
N LEU A 273 -17.10 14.30 -13.78
CA LEU A 273 -17.25 13.19 -12.83
C LEU A 273 -17.67 11.91 -13.53
N ILE A 274 -18.67 11.96 -14.42
CA ILE A 274 -19.12 10.78 -15.18
C ILE A 274 -17.96 10.18 -15.97
N ILE A 275 -17.21 11.01 -16.70
CA ILE A 275 -16.04 10.56 -17.46
C ILE A 275 -14.99 9.96 -16.51
N PHE A 276 -14.68 10.62 -15.39
CA PHE A 276 -13.74 10.12 -14.40
C PHE A 276 -14.17 8.74 -13.85
N PHE A 277 -15.43 8.58 -13.48
CA PHE A 277 -15.98 7.31 -12.97
C PHE A 277 -15.93 6.21 -14.02
N ILE A 278 -16.27 6.51 -15.29
CA ILE A 278 -16.16 5.54 -16.40
C ILE A 278 -14.71 5.09 -16.59
N LEU A 279 -13.75 6.03 -16.61
CA LEU A 279 -12.33 5.71 -16.74
C LEU A 279 -11.84 4.83 -15.59
N GLN A 280 -12.23 5.14 -14.35
CA GLN A 280 -11.85 4.32 -13.19
C GLN A 280 -12.42 2.90 -13.28
N ILE A 281 -13.65 2.73 -13.75
CA ILE A 281 -14.27 1.41 -13.95
C ILE A 281 -13.53 0.62 -15.03
N ILE A 282 -13.17 1.26 -16.15
CA ILE A 282 -12.41 0.61 -17.23
C ILE A 282 -11.05 0.15 -16.72
N LEU A 283 -10.29 1.05 -16.07
CA LEU A 283 -8.98 0.72 -15.50
C LEU A 283 -9.06 -0.40 -14.45
N LEU A 284 -10.09 -0.36 -13.60
CA LEU A 284 -10.31 -1.41 -12.59
C LEU A 284 -10.64 -2.75 -13.26
N HIS A 285 -11.45 -2.74 -14.33
CA HIS A 285 -11.81 -3.95 -15.05
C HIS A 285 -10.58 -4.59 -15.72
N GLU A 286 -9.78 -3.81 -16.46
CA GLU A 286 -8.53 -4.28 -17.04
C GLU A 286 -7.58 -4.83 -15.98
N ARG A 287 -7.45 -4.12 -14.86
CA ARG A 287 -6.60 -4.56 -13.75
C ARG A 287 -7.08 -5.89 -13.17
N ASN A 288 -8.38 -6.09 -12.99
CA ASN A 288 -8.95 -7.34 -12.50
C ASN A 288 -8.75 -8.50 -13.48
N LEU A 289 -8.72 -8.24 -14.80
CA LEU A 289 -8.42 -9.28 -15.79
C LEU A 289 -6.98 -9.79 -15.66
N LEU A 290 -6.01 -8.91 -15.38
CA LEU A 290 -4.61 -9.31 -15.16
C LEU A 290 -4.46 -10.27 -13.99
N TYR A 291 -5.20 -10.04 -12.89
CA TYR A 291 -5.15 -10.91 -11.70
C TYR A 291 -5.75 -12.31 -11.91
N ARG A 292 -6.37 -12.61 -13.06
CA ARG A 292 -6.91 -13.95 -13.36
C ARG A 292 -5.84 -14.96 -13.74
N SER A 293 -4.66 -14.51 -14.19
CA SER A 293 -3.58 -15.39 -14.62
C SER A 293 -2.25 -14.89 -14.11
N ASN A 294 -1.46 -15.81 -13.53
CA ASN A 294 -0.09 -15.51 -13.11
C ASN A 294 0.76 -15.04 -14.29
N ILE A 295 0.57 -15.62 -15.48
CA ILE A 295 1.34 -15.23 -16.67
C ILE A 295 0.97 -13.81 -17.09
N LEU A 296 -0.33 -13.49 -17.23
CA LEU A 296 -0.76 -12.14 -17.62
C LEU A 296 -0.26 -11.07 -16.63
N LEU A 297 -0.37 -11.35 -15.34
CA LEU A 297 0.09 -10.44 -14.28
C LEU A 297 1.60 -10.17 -14.38
N TRP A 298 2.40 -11.21 -14.58
CA TRP A 298 3.86 -11.05 -14.65
C TRP A 298 4.34 -10.58 -16.04
N GLU A 299 3.62 -10.85 -17.13
CA GLU A 299 3.89 -10.28 -18.46
C GLU A 299 3.68 -8.76 -18.42
N ASP A 300 2.56 -8.30 -17.87
CA ASP A 300 2.28 -6.87 -17.63
C ASP A 300 3.37 -6.22 -16.76
N THR A 301 3.80 -6.94 -15.71
CA THR A 301 4.87 -6.47 -14.81
C THR A 301 6.20 -6.36 -15.55
N LEU A 302 6.59 -7.36 -16.35
CA LEU A 302 7.85 -7.33 -17.10
C LEU A 302 7.84 -6.23 -18.17
N GLN A 303 6.69 -5.98 -18.81
CA GLN A 303 6.53 -4.89 -19.77
C GLN A 303 6.73 -3.51 -19.12
N LYS A 304 6.16 -3.29 -17.93
CA LYS A 304 6.24 -2.01 -17.21
C LYS A 304 7.54 -1.84 -16.42
N ALA A 305 8.15 -2.94 -15.99
CA ALA A 305 9.34 -2.99 -15.15
C ALA A 305 10.36 -4.00 -15.72
N PRO A 306 10.95 -3.74 -16.90
CA PRO A 306 11.83 -4.70 -17.59
C PRO A 306 13.11 -5.03 -16.82
N GLY A 307 13.53 -4.16 -15.89
CA GLY A 307 14.69 -4.40 -15.01
C GLY A 307 14.43 -5.39 -13.87
N LYS A 308 13.17 -5.80 -13.63
CA LYS A 308 12.82 -6.66 -12.49
C LYS A 308 13.10 -8.13 -12.76
N LEU A 309 14.20 -8.60 -12.17
CA LEU A 309 14.61 -10.00 -12.22
C LEU A 309 13.57 -10.97 -11.64
N ARG A 310 12.79 -10.52 -10.66
CA ARG A 310 11.69 -11.30 -10.06
C ARG A 310 10.61 -11.62 -11.10
N ALA A 311 10.32 -10.70 -12.02
CA ALA A 311 9.37 -10.92 -13.10
C ALA A 311 9.88 -11.97 -14.11
N LEU A 312 11.16 -11.88 -14.50
CA LEU A 312 11.79 -12.89 -15.37
C LEU A 312 11.76 -14.28 -14.73
N HIS A 313 12.14 -14.38 -13.46
CA HIS A 313 12.12 -15.65 -12.73
C HIS A 313 10.71 -16.25 -12.66
N ASN A 314 9.72 -15.47 -12.20
CA ASN A 314 8.35 -15.97 -12.03
C ASN A 314 7.71 -16.32 -13.38
N LEU A 315 7.90 -15.51 -14.43
CA LEU A 315 7.42 -15.86 -15.77
C LEU A 315 8.04 -17.15 -16.27
N SER A 316 9.37 -17.31 -16.13
CA SER A 316 10.03 -18.55 -16.56
C SER A 316 9.45 -19.77 -15.86
N HIS A 317 9.16 -19.66 -14.56
CA HIS A 317 8.53 -20.73 -13.79
C HIS A 317 7.15 -21.09 -14.33
N PHE A 318 6.29 -20.09 -14.56
CA PHE A 318 4.93 -20.34 -15.07
C PHE A 318 4.94 -20.86 -16.51
N TYR A 319 5.83 -20.37 -17.38
CA TYR A 319 5.98 -20.91 -18.74
C TYR A 319 6.48 -22.35 -18.75
N MET A 320 7.40 -22.71 -17.85
CA MET A 320 7.81 -24.11 -17.69
C MET A 320 6.64 -24.98 -17.26
N ALA A 321 5.82 -24.52 -16.30
CA ALA A 321 4.65 -25.25 -15.82
C ALA A 321 3.59 -25.46 -16.93
N GLU A 322 3.39 -24.48 -17.81
CA GLU A 322 2.50 -24.59 -18.98
C GLU A 322 3.14 -25.28 -20.19
N LYS A 323 4.39 -25.76 -20.07
CA LYS A 323 5.18 -26.34 -21.17
C LYS A 323 5.37 -25.40 -22.37
N ASN A 324 5.24 -24.08 -22.16
CA ASN A 324 5.58 -23.08 -23.16
C ASN A 324 7.10 -22.86 -23.18
N TYR A 325 7.83 -23.87 -23.66
CA TYR A 325 9.29 -23.89 -23.62
C TYR A 325 9.92 -22.74 -24.41
N ALA A 326 9.26 -22.23 -25.45
CA ALA A 326 9.74 -21.09 -26.22
C ALA A 326 9.83 -19.81 -25.35
N LYS A 327 8.74 -19.46 -24.65
CA LYS A 327 8.74 -18.29 -23.74
C LYS A 327 9.54 -18.54 -22.45
N ALA A 328 9.57 -19.78 -21.96
CA ALA A 328 10.44 -20.15 -20.84
C ALA A 328 11.91 -19.95 -21.20
N PHE A 329 12.34 -20.41 -22.38
CA PHE A 329 13.71 -20.28 -22.84
C PHE A 329 14.15 -18.81 -22.91
N THR A 330 13.33 -17.94 -23.50
CA THR A 330 13.67 -16.51 -23.63
C THR A 330 13.83 -15.83 -22.26
N THR A 331 12.92 -16.09 -21.33
CA THR A 331 12.97 -15.52 -19.97
C THR A 331 14.13 -16.07 -19.15
N LEU A 332 14.41 -17.38 -19.21
CA LEU A 332 15.56 -18.01 -18.53
C LEU A 332 16.89 -17.52 -19.09
N HIS A 333 17.00 -17.43 -20.41
CA HIS A 333 18.21 -16.95 -21.07
C HIS A 333 18.46 -15.45 -20.81
N ALA A 334 17.41 -14.64 -20.69
CA ALA A 334 17.56 -13.26 -20.20
C ALA A 334 18.05 -13.24 -18.74
N LEU A 335 17.57 -14.17 -17.90
CA LEU A 335 17.98 -14.27 -16.49
C LEU A 335 19.46 -14.69 -16.35
N THR A 336 19.97 -15.61 -17.17
CA THR A 336 21.41 -16.00 -17.15
C THR A 336 22.34 -14.86 -17.54
N LYS A 337 21.89 -13.95 -18.41
CA LYS A 337 22.66 -12.76 -18.85
C LYS A 337 22.51 -11.54 -17.94
N SER A 338 21.65 -11.63 -16.92
CA SER A 338 21.36 -10.52 -16.03
C SER A 338 22.34 -10.45 -14.86
N LYS A 339 22.28 -9.36 -14.08
CA LYS A 339 23.05 -9.20 -12.83
C LYS A 339 22.38 -9.91 -11.65
N ALA A 340 21.67 -11.01 -11.89
CA ALA A 340 20.99 -11.76 -10.85
C ALA A 340 21.97 -12.43 -9.89
N SER A 341 21.49 -12.77 -8.70
CA SER A 341 22.32 -13.51 -7.76
C SER A 341 22.71 -14.88 -8.34
N PRO A 342 23.83 -15.48 -7.88
CA PRO A 342 24.24 -16.80 -8.35
C PRO A 342 23.17 -17.89 -8.18
N HIS A 343 22.25 -17.71 -7.22
CA HIS A 343 21.10 -18.57 -7.05
C HIS A 343 20.12 -18.52 -8.24
N TYR A 344 19.75 -17.32 -8.70
CA TYR A 344 18.85 -17.15 -9.85
C TYR A 344 19.52 -17.61 -11.16
N ILE A 345 20.81 -17.36 -11.33
CA ILE A 345 21.57 -17.82 -12.49
C ILE A 345 21.62 -19.35 -12.53
N SER A 346 21.90 -19.98 -11.38
CA SER A 346 21.90 -21.44 -11.26
C SER A 346 20.52 -22.06 -11.49
N TYR A 347 19.44 -21.43 -11.00
CA TYR A 347 18.06 -21.80 -11.30
C TYR A 347 17.76 -21.70 -12.81
N ALA A 348 18.24 -20.65 -13.47
CA ALA A 348 18.00 -20.42 -14.87
C ALA A 348 18.62 -21.53 -15.74
N HIS A 349 19.89 -21.82 -15.51
CA HIS A 349 20.61 -22.92 -16.16
C HIS A 349 19.96 -24.28 -15.90
N SER A 350 19.50 -24.55 -14.68
CA SER A 350 18.79 -25.80 -14.37
C SER A 350 17.54 -26.00 -15.24
N ASN A 351 16.77 -24.94 -15.45
CA ASN A 351 15.55 -25.04 -16.26
C ASN A 351 15.85 -25.03 -17.76
N LEU A 352 16.90 -24.32 -18.22
CA LEU A 352 17.37 -24.41 -19.61
C LEU A 352 17.83 -25.83 -19.95
N GLY A 353 18.59 -26.46 -19.06
CA GLY A 353 18.98 -27.86 -19.21
C GLY A 353 17.78 -28.80 -19.27
N SER A 354 16.77 -28.55 -18.43
CA SER A 354 15.51 -29.31 -18.46
C SER A 354 14.76 -29.15 -19.79
N ILE A 355 14.75 -27.94 -20.37
CA ILE A 355 14.18 -27.71 -21.71
C ILE A 355 14.94 -28.52 -22.76
N TYR A 356 16.28 -28.48 -22.75
CA TYR A 356 17.08 -29.24 -23.72
C TYR A 356 16.90 -30.76 -23.59
N LEU A 357 16.76 -31.28 -22.37
CA LEU A 357 16.40 -32.69 -22.15
C LEU A 357 15.07 -33.05 -22.80
N GLN A 358 14.04 -32.21 -22.61
CA GLN A 358 12.72 -32.43 -23.22
C GLN A 358 12.76 -32.38 -24.76
N LEU A 359 13.69 -31.62 -25.33
CA LEU A 359 13.92 -31.54 -26.77
C LEU A 359 14.86 -32.64 -27.31
N GLY A 360 15.42 -33.48 -26.44
CA GLY A 360 16.36 -34.55 -26.79
C GLY A 360 17.80 -34.10 -27.06
N ASP A 361 18.15 -32.84 -26.77
CA ASP A 361 19.51 -32.32 -26.91
C ASP A 361 20.31 -32.53 -25.61
N TYR A 362 20.73 -33.78 -25.38
CA TYR A 362 21.40 -34.19 -24.15
C TYR A 362 22.73 -33.45 -23.91
N LEU A 363 23.47 -33.13 -24.98
CA LEU A 363 24.75 -32.42 -24.88
C LEU A 363 24.56 -30.99 -24.37
N LYS A 364 23.57 -30.25 -24.90
CA LYS A 364 23.27 -28.91 -24.38
C LYS A 364 22.71 -28.98 -22.97
N ALA A 365 21.86 -29.96 -22.67
CA ALA A 365 21.35 -30.15 -21.32
C ALA A 365 22.47 -30.32 -20.28
N GLU A 366 23.43 -31.22 -20.55
CA GLU A 366 24.59 -31.46 -19.69
C GLU A 366 25.40 -30.17 -19.45
N ASN A 367 25.65 -29.40 -20.52
CA ASN A 367 26.38 -28.13 -20.44
C ASN A 367 25.65 -27.07 -19.59
N GLU A 368 24.33 -27.00 -19.70
CA GLU A 368 23.51 -26.11 -18.89
C GLU A 368 23.57 -26.52 -17.41
N PHE A 369 23.38 -27.79 -17.07
CA PHE A 369 23.48 -28.25 -15.67
C PHE A 369 24.86 -28.00 -15.06
N LYS A 370 25.94 -28.28 -15.81
CA LYS A 370 27.32 -27.95 -15.40
C LYS A 370 27.50 -26.45 -15.18
N SER A 371 26.91 -25.60 -16.02
CA SER A 371 26.93 -24.15 -15.84
C SER A 371 26.14 -23.70 -14.60
N GLY A 372 25.01 -24.34 -14.32
CA GLY A 372 24.25 -24.15 -13.09
C GLY A 372 25.03 -24.52 -11.82
N ILE A 373 25.77 -25.62 -11.85
CA ILE A 373 26.67 -26.05 -10.76
C ILE A 373 27.81 -25.05 -10.56
N ARG A 374 28.42 -24.56 -11.65
CA ARG A 374 29.47 -23.52 -11.58
C ARG A 374 28.94 -22.21 -10.98
N ALA A 375 27.71 -21.82 -11.31
CA ALA A 375 27.09 -20.64 -10.74
C ALA A 375 26.83 -20.80 -9.23
N LYS A 376 26.32 -21.96 -8.79
CA LYS A 376 26.11 -22.24 -7.36
C LYS A 376 26.16 -23.75 -7.08
N SER A 377 27.31 -24.22 -6.62
CA SER A 377 27.58 -25.64 -6.39
C SER A 377 26.75 -26.27 -5.28
N SER A 378 26.28 -25.46 -4.32
CA SER A 378 25.49 -25.93 -3.17
C SER A 378 24.02 -26.23 -3.49
N LEU A 379 23.54 -25.93 -4.69
CA LEU A 379 22.16 -26.24 -5.09
C LEU A 379 22.07 -27.67 -5.64
N PRO A 380 21.29 -28.57 -5.01
CA PRO A 380 21.25 -29.98 -5.41
C PRO A 380 20.57 -30.21 -6.77
N THR A 381 19.68 -29.30 -7.21
CA THR A 381 18.84 -29.50 -8.41
C THR A 381 19.66 -29.75 -9.67
N ASN A 382 20.76 -29.01 -9.88
CA ASN A 382 21.59 -29.20 -11.07
C ASN A 382 22.40 -30.50 -11.01
N HIS A 383 22.83 -30.94 -9.82
CA HIS A 383 23.51 -32.24 -9.66
C HIS A 383 22.55 -33.39 -9.92
N PHE A 384 21.34 -33.29 -9.38
CA PHE A 384 20.28 -34.29 -9.57
C PHE A 384 19.86 -34.43 -11.03
N ASN A 385 19.74 -33.32 -11.76
CA ASN A 385 19.37 -33.37 -13.19
C ASN A 385 20.53 -33.82 -14.10
N LEU A 386 21.78 -33.71 -13.63
CA LEU A 386 22.97 -34.10 -14.37
C LEU A 386 23.28 -35.60 -14.22
N GLY A 387 23.06 -36.16 -13.04
CA GLY A 387 23.21 -37.60 -12.76
C GLY A 387 22.02 -38.39 -13.27
#